data_AF-A0A2H9PPV2-F1
#
_entry.id   AF-A0A2H9PPV2-F1
#
_cell.length_a   1.000
_cell.length_b   1.000
_cell.length_c   1.000
_cell.angle_alpha   90.00
_cell.angle_beta   90.00
_cell.angle_gamma   90.00
#
_symmetry.space_group_name_H-M   'P 1'
#
loop_
_entity.id
_entity.type
_entity.pdbx_description
1 polymer ?
#
loop_
_entity_poly.entity_id
_entity_poly.type
_entity_poly.pdbx_seq_one_letter_code
_entity_poly.pdbx_strand_id
1 'polypeptide(L)'
;MDKVKDGEILIAAMTRPEYVPLMKKAKAVITDEGGVTSHAAIVSRELGIPCVIGTKIATKIFKTGDVIVIDLEKGEVKKED
;
A
#
# COMPACT_ATOMS: atom_id res chain seq x y z
N MET A 1 10.44 -9.18 10.61
CA MET A 1 9.67 -8.01 10.14
C MET A 1 10.41 -7.47 8.93
N ASP A 2 9.93 -7.84 7.74
CA ASP A 2 10.39 -7.29 6.47
C ASP A 2 10.38 -5.77 6.55
N LYS A 3 11.57 -5.19 6.45
CA LYS A 3 11.79 -3.76 6.62
C LYS A 3 11.38 -3.08 5.33
N VAL A 4 10.22 -2.42 5.32
CA VAL A 4 9.95 -1.39 4.31
C VAL A 4 11.03 -0.32 4.47
N LYS A 5 11.80 -0.11 3.39
CA LYS A 5 12.80 0.96 3.33
C LYS A 5 12.12 2.27 2.90
N ASP A 6 12.77 3.37 3.23
CA ASP A 6 12.35 4.68 2.73
C ASP A 6 12.23 4.67 1.20
N GLY A 7 11.07 5.10 0.70
CA GLY A 7 10.77 5.15 -0.72
C GLY A 7 10.13 3.89 -1.30
N GLU A 8 10.04 2.79 -0.54
CA GLU A 8 9.35 1.57 -0.98
C GLU A 8 7.82 1.68 -0.81
N ILE A 9 7.09 0.81 -1.50
CA ILE A 9 5.63 0.72 -1.44
C ILE A 9 5.25 -0.47 -0.55
N LEU A 10 4.39 -0.23 0.43
CA LEU A 10 3.89 -1.27 1.31
C LEU A 10 2.67 -1.94 0.67
N ILE A 11 2.80 -3.22 0.31
CA ILE A 11 1.70 -4.05 -0.18
C ILE A 11 1.35 -5.09 0.88
N ALA A 12 0.09 -5.15 1.31
CA ALA A 12 -0.38 -6.08 2.33
C ALA A 12 -1.82 -6.53 2.08
N ALA A 13 -2.24 -7.67 2.63
CA ALA A 13 -3.64 -8.08 2.52
C ALA A 13 -4.56 -7.11 3.29
N MET A 14 -4.19 -6.86 4.55
CA MET A 14 -4.83 -5.89 5.44
C MET A 14 -3.76 -5.22 6.31
N THR A 15 -3.94 -3.96 6.68
CA THR A 15 -3.07 -3.28 7.65
C THR A 15 -3.64 -3.34 9.06
N ARG A 16 -2.75 -3.27 10.05
CA ARG A 16 -3.06 -3.23 11.48
C ARG A 16 -2.30 -2.07 12.15
N PRO A 17 -2.66 -1.62 13.36
CA PRO A 17 -1.94 -0.54 14.04
C PRO A 17 -0.42 -0.76 14.15
N GLU A 18 0.01 -2.02 14.25
CA GLU A 18 1.41 -2.44 14.27
C GLU A 18 2.18 -2.06 12.99
N TYR A 19 1.47 -1.80 11.89
CA TYR A 19 2.05 -1.45 10.58
C TYR A 19 2.29 0.05 10.46
N VAL A 20 1.79 0.88 11.39
CA VAL A 20 1.95 2.35 11.35
C VAL A 20 3.43 2.77 11.20
N PRO A 21 4.42 2.17 11.89
CA PRO A 21 5.83 2.50 11.68
C PRO A 21 6.33 2.16 10.27
N LEU A 22 5.78 1.13 9.63
CA LEU A 22 6.10 0.76 8.25
C LEU A 22 5.43 1.70 7.26
N MET A 23 4.14 2.03 7.49
CA MET A 23 3.39 2.99 6.68
C MET A 23 4.06 4.36 6.68
N LYS A 24 4.63 4.81 7.81
CA LYS A 24 5.37 6.07 7.90
C LYS A 24 6.63 6.12 7.01
N LYS A 25 7.22 4.97 6.68
CA LYS A 25 8.38 4.87 5.78
C LYS A 25 7.99 4.63 4.34
N ALA A 26 6.78 4.14 4.12
CA ALA A 26 6.28 3.79 2.81
C ALA A 26 5.94 5.04 2.00
N LYS A 27 6.28 5.01 0.70
CA LYS A 27 5.89 6.05 -0.25
C LYS A 27 4.42 5.94 -0.66
N ALA A 28 3.86 4.73 -0.59
CA ALA A 28 2.44 4.47 -0.80
C ALA A 28 2.05 3.16 -0.09
N VAL A 29 0.75 2.98 0.15
CA VAL A 29 0.17 1.77 0.75
C VAL A 29 -0.83 1.15 -0.21
N ILE A 30 -0.73 -0.16 -0.43
CA ILE A 30 -1.67 -0.93 -1.24
C ILE A 30 -2.22 -2.06 -0.39
N THR A 31 -3.56 -2.18 -0.33
CA THR A 31 -4.20 -3.31 0.35
C THR A 31 -5.18 -4.09 -0.51
N ASP A 32 -5.17 -5.41 -0.35
CA ASP A 32 -6.15 -6.28 -1.03
C ASP A 32 -7.54 -6.15 -0.46
N GLU A 33 -7.62 -5.93 0.85
CA GLU A 33 -8.86 -5.82 1.59
C GLU A 33 -9.03 -4.43 2.21
N GLY A 34 -10.28 -4.10 2.53
CA GLY A 34 -10.65 -2.83 3.15
C GLY A 34 -11.44 -1.91 2.22
N GLY A 35 -12.21 -1.01 2.84
CA GLY A 35 -12.97 0.05 2.18
C GLY A 35 -12.45 1.44 2.55
N VAL A 36 -13.15 2.48 2.10
CA VAL A 36 -12.76 3.89 2.28
C VAL A 36 -12.68 4.34 3.75
N THR A 37 -13.26 3.56 4.66
CA THR A 37 -13.23 3.72 6.13
C THR A 37 -12.32 2.70 6.83
N SER A 38 -11.52 1.93 6.08
CA SER A 38 -10.61 0.95 6.66
C SER A 38 -9.44 1.61 7.38
N HIS A 39 -8.78 0.84 8.24
CA HIS A 39 -7.55 1.25 8.91
C HIS A 39 -6.50 1.77 7.92
N ALA A 40 -6.30 1.06 6.80
CA ALA A 40 -5.37 1.48 5.74
C ALA A 40 -5.72 2.86 5.18
N ALA A 41 -7.00 3.10 4.85
CA ALA A 41 -7.45 4.35 4.25
C ALA A 41 -7.36 5.54 5.21
N ILE A 42 -7.78 5.35 6.47
CA ILE A 42 -7.77 6.42 7.48
C ILE A 42 -6.33 6.81 7.81
N VAL A 43 -5.50 5.83 8.19
CA VAL A 43 -4.12 6.10 8.60
C VAL A 43 -3.30 6.66 7.45
N SER A 44 -3.49 6.18 6.21
CA SER A 44 -2.74 6.73 5.08
C SER A 44 -3.09 8.20 4.81
N ARG A 45 -4.35 8.60 4.97
CA ARG A 45 -4.77 10.02 4.87
C ARG A 45 -4.16 10.88 5.97
N GLU A 46 -4.12 10.38 7.21
CA GLU A 46 -3.48 11.08 8.33
C GLU A 46 -1.97 11.24 8.14
N LEU A 47 -1.32 10.24 7.53
CA LEU A 47 0.10 10.28 7.22
C LEU A 47 0.43 11.06 5.93
N GLY A 48 -0.59 11.48 5.17
CA GLY A 48 -0.40 12.17 3.89
C GLY A 48 0.23 11.30 2.80
N ILE A 49 0.11 9.97 2.89
CA ILE A 49 0.66 9.04 1.92
C ILE A 49 -0.43 8.52 0.96
N PRO A 50 -0.11 8.37 -0.33
CA PRO A 50 -0.98 7.71 -1.30
C PRO A 50 -1.41 6.32 -0.86
N CYS A 51 -2.68 5.98 -1.09
CA CYS A 51 -3.22 4.68 -0.72
C CYS A 51 -4.18 4.13 -1.78
N VAL A 52 -4.01 2.86 -2.14
CA VAL A 52 -4.97 2.08 -2.93
C VAL A 52 -5.46 0.93 -2.06
N ILE A 53 -6.77 0.71 -2.04
CA ILE A 53 -7.41 -0.28 -1.17
C ILE A 53 -8.36 -1.15 -1.99
N GLY A 54 -8.58 -2.38 -1.53
CA GLY A 54 -9.53 -3.28 -2.18
C GLY A 54 -9.02 -3.86 -3.50
N THR A 55 -7.71 -4.01 -3.68
CA THR A 55 -7.12 -4.57 -4.92
C THR A 55 -7.42 -6.05 -5.11
N LYS A 56 -7.84 -6.76 -4.06
CA LYS A 56 -8.17 -8.19 -4.00
C LYS A 56 -7.02 -9.17 -4.32
N ILE A 57 -6.02 -8.78 -5.11
CA ILE A 57 -4.99 -9.68 -5.66
C ILE A 57 -3.57 -9.06 -5.73
N ALA A 58 -3.35 -7.83 -5.28
CA ALA A 58 -2.05 -7.17 -5.30
C ALA A 58 -0.96 -7.97 -4.58
N THR A 59 -1.23 -8.56 -3.41
CA THR A 59 -0.23 -9.38 -2.70
C THR A 59 0.17 -10.64 -3.47
N LYS A 60 -0.64 -11.08 -4.43
CA LYS A 60 -0.37 -12.26 -5.27
C LYS A 60 0.36 -11.90 -6.56
N ILE A 61 0.14 -10.70 -7.08
CA ILE A 61 0.73 -10.21 -8.34
C ILE A 61 2.13 -9.63 -8.10
N PHE A 62 2.26 -8.81 -7.06
CA PHE A 62 3.48 -8.06 -6.80
C PHE A 62 4.35 -8.76 -5.77
N LYS A 63 5.66 -8.72 -6.00
CA LYS A 63 6.69 -9.27 -5.13
C LYS A 63 7.64 -8.16 -4.73
N THR A 64 8.29 -8.34 -3.59
CA THR A 64 9.34 -7.42 -3.14
C THR A 64 10.41 -7.27 -4.22
N GLY A 65 10.73 -6.03 -4.56
CA GLY A 65 11.68 -5.68 -5.62
C GLY A 65 11.04 -5.37 -6.98
N ASP A 66 9.74 -5.64 -7.17
CA ASP A 66 9.02 -5.18 -8.36
C ASP A 66 8.95 -3.66 -8.38
N VAL A 67 9.19 -3.07 -9.56
CA VAL A 67 8.90 -1.66 -9.83
C VAL A 67 7.45 -1.57 -10.30
N ILE A 68 6.69 -0.65 -9.71
CA ILE A 68 5.25 -0.52 -9.98
C ILE A 68 4.86 0.95 -10.16
N VAL A 69 3.85 1.16 -10.99
CA VAL A 69 3.21 2.45 -11.23
C VAL A 69 1.84 2.44 -10.58
N ILE A 70 1.52 3.49 -9.83
CA ILE A 70 0.23 3.69 -9.18
C ILE A 70 -0.48 4.87 -9.83
N ASP A 71 -1.67 4.62 -10.38
CA ASP A 71 -2.61 5.65 -10.82
C ASP A 71 -3.63 5.89 -9.71
N LEU A 72 -3.50 7.00 -9.00
CA LEU A 72 -4.35 7.34 -7.85
C LEU A 72 -5.72 7.88 -8.26
N GLU A 73 -5.87 8.42 -9.48
CA GLU A 73 -7.16 8.91 -9.98
C GLU A 73 -8.06 7.75 -10.35
N LYS A 74 -7.49 6.70 -10.94
CA LYS A 74 -8.23 5.48 -11.32
C LYS A 74 -8.21 4.41 -10.24
N GLY A 75 -7.31 4.51 -9.26
CA GLY A 75 -7.10 3.49 -8.24
C GLY A 75 -6.48 2.20 -8.80
N GLU A 76 -5.65 2.32 -9.85
CA GLU A 76 -5.02 1.19 -10.52
C GLU A 76 -3.54 1.06 -10.15
N VAL A 77 -3.03 -0.17 -10.10
CA VAL A 77 -1.61 -0.47 -9.88
C VAL A 77 -1.12 -1.44 -10.94
N LYS A 78 0.01 -1.14 -11.57
CA LYS A 78 0.59 -1.92 -12.68
C LYS A 78 2.09 -2.10 -12.46
N LYS A 79 2.68 -3.19 -12.98
CA LYS A 79 4.14 -3.33 -13.01
C LYS A 79 4.72 -2.40 -14.07
N GLU A 80 5.90 -1.86 -13.79
CA GLU A 80 6.73 -1.21 -14.78
C GLU A 80 7.60 -2.28 -15.45
N ASP A 81 7.63 -2.28 -16.80
CA ASP A 81 8.46 -3.18 -17.62
C ASP A 81 9.89 -2.65 -17.77
#